data_AF-A0A930N1W3-F1
#
_entry.id   AF-A0A930N1W3-F1
#
_cell.length_a   1.000
_cell.length_b   1.000
_cell.length_c   1.000
_cell.angle_alpha   90.00
_cell.angle_beta   90.00
_cell.angle_gamma   90.00
#
_symmetry.space_group_name_H-M   'P 1'
#
loop_
_entity.id
_entity.type
_entity.pdbx_description
1 polymer ?
#
loop_
_entity_poly.entity_id
_entity_poly.type
_entity_poly.pdbx_seq_one_letter_code
_entity_poly.pdbx_strand_id
1 'polypeptide(L)'
;MMDKIINRYASYLLLLGALLCLSACHRSYEPLPRDERQISPEAGGRLHMNQAEIQSRANAYIRQLAFDLARQELELLSDKGVRDSLQSVLDKAEKFADAHLIYLYDSKHRKRYLNGKKRIAYFLEHGYLSSYEDDPSLVLLTLEDGNYSQPEGMDYVPRDMSELYNLSAYPQTTSLEISAGQLERLDLRGLQDLRRLQIKGAKDGLIVDATDCAKLQEIQVTGTPNLTIRQHPDARFKLIVSKSYFSSLSSLGVEQATSLYLEDVRLRDIDLLGKVSPSIASLSITVEAGDAYGTDGLRYRPLPFDNTFITQLSNQLPQLQRLQVTFAERQDFDRASFDKLKLPALQELSIGIRPGKTPVARSSWGHDLR
;
A
#
# COMPACT_ATOMS: atom_id res chain seq x y z
N MET A 1 65.33 30.65 -6.75
CA MET A 1 63.97 30.83 -7.28
C MET A 1 63.64 29.83 -8.40
N MET A 2 64.16 28.58 -8.33
CA MET A 2 63.85 27.51 -9.32
C MET A 2 63.42 26.17 -8.69
N ASP A 3 63.64 25.92 -7.39
CA ASP A 3 63.28 24.63 -6.78
C ASP A 3 61.84 24.51 -6.25
N LYS A 4 61.05 25.59 -6.26
CA LYS A 4 59.62 25.54 -5.87
C LYS A 4 58.67 25.39 -7.06
N ILE A 5 59.15 25.44 -8.29
CA ILE A 5 58.33 25.32 -9.50
C ILE A 5 58.23 23.86 -9.97
N ILE A 6 59.28 23.06 -9.79
CA ILE A 6 59.29 21.65 -10.22
C ILE A 6 58.32 20.78 -9.39
N ASN A 7 58.11 21.11 -8.12
CA ASN A 7 57.25 20.31 -7.23
C ASN A 7 55.74 20.55 -7.45
N ARG A 8 55.32 21.65 -8.09
CA ARG A 8 53.90 21.88 -8.42
C ARG A 8 53.44 21.17 -9.69
N TYR A 9 54.34 20.95 -10.66
CA TYR A 9 54.02 20.20 -11.87
C TYR A 9 53.92 18.69 -11.63
N ALA A 10 54.73 18.15 -10.70
CA ALA A 10 54.65 16.74 -10.30
C ALA A 10 53.32 16.41 -9.60
N SER A 11 52.82 17.31 -8.74
CA SER A 11 51.53 17.12 -8.07
C SER A 11 50.32 17.29 -9.02
N TYR A 12 50.40 18.16 -10.02
CA TYR A 12 49.35 18.30 -11.04
C TYR A 12 49.31 17.12 -12.03
N LEU A 13 50.48 16.54 -12.38
CA LEU A 13 50.56 15.33 -13.22
C LEU A 13 50.03 14.09 -12.49
N LEU A 14 50.23 13.98 -11.17
CA LEU A 14 49.64 12.90 -10.37
C LEU A 14 48.12 13.07 -10.17
N LEU A 15 47.61 14.31 -10.10
CA LEU A 15 46.17 14.58 -10.03
C LEU A 15 45.46 14.38 -11.38
N LEU A 16 46.11 14.67 -12.51
CA LEU A 16 45.57 14.38 -13.85
C LEU A 16 45.56 12.88 -14.16
N GLY A 17 46.55 12.12 -13.68
CA GLY A 17 46.56 10.66 -13.78
C GLY A 17 45.44 9.98 -12.98
N ALA A 18 45.06 10.54 -11.83
CA ALA A 18 43.95 10.03 -11.03
C ALA A 18 42.55 10.40 -11.57
N LEU A 19 42.41 11.58 -12.21
CA LEU A 19 41.14 12.04 -12.80
C LEU A 19 40.82 11.40 -14.16
N LEU A 20 41.82 10.93 -14.92
CA LEU A 20 41.61 10.15 -16.15
C LEU A 20 41.28 8.67 -15.88
N CYS A 21 41.54 8.15 -14.67
CA CYS A 21 41.12 6.80 -14.26
C CYS A 21 39.66 6.73 -13.76
N LEU A 22 38.97 7.88 -13.62
CA LEU A 22 37.59 7.95 -13.12
C LEU A 22 36.55 8.29 -14.20
N SER A 23 36.95 8.39 -15.47
CA SER A 23 36.06 8.72 -16.60
C SER A 23 35.77 7.55 -17.55
N ALA A 24 36.10 6.31 -17.16
CA ALA A 24 35.75 5.10 -17.94
C ALA A 24 34.76 4.15 -17.23
N CYS A 25 34.04 4.60 -16.21
CA CYS A 25 32.83 3.90 -15.77
C CYS A 25 31.68 4.28 -16.71
N HIS A 26 31.71 3.77 -17.93
CA HIS A 26 30.48 3.59 -18.68
C HIS A 26 29.53 2.77 -17.80
N ARG A 27 28.37 3.33 -17.47
CA ARG A 27 27.20 2.54 -17.09
C ARG A 27 26.87 1.64 -18.27
N SER A 28 27.51 0.48 -18.30
CA SER A 28 27.00 -0.66 -19.03
C SER A 28 25.78 -1.13 -18.25
N TYR A 29 24.58 -0.74 -18.70
CA TYR A 29 23.41 -1.58 -18.45
C TYR A 29 23.72 -2.91 -19.14
N GLU A 30 24.17 -3.90 -18.38
CA GLU A 30 24.09 -5.28 -18.86
C GLU A 30 22.60 -5.55 -19.09
N PRO A 31 22.18 -5.88 -20.33
CA PRO A 31 20.87 -6.45 -20.53
C PRO A 31 20.82 -7.76 -19.75
N LEU A 32 19.65 -8.10 -19.20
CA LEU A 32 19.33 -9.47 -18.79
C LEU A 32 19.86 -10.45 -19.86
N PRO A 33 20.51 -11.57 -19.50
CA PRO A 33 21.05 -12.49 -20.48
C PRO A 33 19.92 -12.98 -21.40
N ARG A 34 19.87 -12.43 -22.62
CA ARG A 34 19.09 -12.99 -23.73
C ARG A 34 20.02 -13.94 -24.47
N ASP A 35 20.21 -15.12 -23.90
CA ASP A 35 20.80 -16.25 -24.62
C ASP A 35 19.81 -17.41 -24.47
N GLU A 36 18.75 -17.38 -25.29
CA GLU A 36 18.13 -18.60 -25.80
C GLU A 36 19.19 -19.32 -26.63
N ARG A 37 20.12 -20.01 -25.96
CA ARG A 37 20.97 -20.97 -26.66
C ARG A 37 20.10 -22.14 -27.05
N GLN A 38 19.78 -22.21 -28.34
CA GLN A 38 19.27 -23.43 -28.97
C GLN A 38 20.15 -24.61 -28.54
N ILE A 39 19.52 -25.54 -27.82
CA ILE A 39 20.14 -26.73 -27.26
C ILE A 39 20.32 -27.71 -28.42
N SER A 40 21.56 -27.92 -28.88
CA SER A 40 21.88 -29.11 -29.67
C SER A 40 21.90 -30.33 -28.72
N PRO A 41 21.12 -31.40 -28.95
CA PRO A 41 20.91 -32.48 -27.98
C PRO A 41 22.08 -33.47 -27.81
N GLU A 42 23.26 -33.20 -28.38
CA GLU A 42 24.31 -34.22 -28.55
C GLU A 42 25.49 -34.13 -27.59
N ALA A 43 25.48 -33.21 -26.62
CA ALA A 43 26.49 -33.18 -25.56
C ALA A 43 25.83 -33.29 -24.17
N GLY A 44 25.72 -34.52 -23.67
CA GLY A 44 25.31 -34.85 -22.30
C GLY A 44 26.31 -34.42 -21.22
N GLY A 45 26.88 -33.22 -21.33
CA GLY A 45 27.66 -32.60 -20.27
C GLY A 45 26.72 -31.89 -19.31
N ARG A 46 26.56 -32.42 -18.10
CA ARG A 46 26.00 -31.65 -16.98
C ARG A 46 26.76 -30.32 -16.93
N LEU A 47 26.06 -29.20 -17.03
CA LEU A 47 26.61 -27.87 -16.81
C LEU A 47 27.13 -27.81 -15.35
N HIS A 48 28.39 -28.18 -15.15
CA HIS A 48 29.07 -27.99 -13.88
C HIS A 48 29.40 -26.51 -13.76
N MET A 49 28.53 -25.75 -13.10
CA MET A 49 28.81 -24.36 -12.74
C MET A 49 30.05 -24.29 -11.83
N ASN A 50 30.89 -23.29 -12.05
CA ASN A 50 32.12 -23.09 -11.29
C ASN A 50 31.79 -22.66 -9.85
N GLN A 51 32.50 -23.20 -8.86
CA GLN A 51 32.26 -22.91 -7.43
C GLN A 51 32.40 -21.42 -7.10
N ALA A 52 33.32 -20.71 -7.75
CA ALA A 52 33.49 -19.26 -7.58
C ALA A 52 32.27 -18.48 -8.14
N GLU A 53 31.66 -18.96 -9.22
CA GLU A 53 30.46 -18.36 -9.80
C GLU A 53 29.24 -18.58 -8.90
N ILE A 54 29.09 -19.78 -8.33
CA ILE A 54 28.02 -20.11 -7.37
C ILE A 54 28.13 -19.20 -6.13
N GLN A 55 29.34 -19.03 -5.57
CA GLN A 55 29.59 -18.12 -4.45
C GLN A 55 29.26 -16.65 -4.79
N SER A 56 29.63 -16.19 -5.99
CA SER A 56 29.34 -14.83 -6.44
C SER A 56 27.84 -14.58 -6.60
N ARG A 57 27.11 -15.55 -7.18
CA ARG A 57 25.66 -15.52 -7.31
C ARG A 57 24.95 -15.52 -5.97
N ALA A 58 25.34 -16.39 -5.03
CA ALA A 58 24.77 -16.42 -3.69
C ALA A 58 24.91 -15.06 -2.99
N ASN A 59 26.10 -14.44 -3.04
CA ASN A 59 26.32 -13.10 -2.50
C ASN A 59 25.48 -12.02 -3.20
N ALA A 60 25.35 -12.10 -4.53
CA ALA A 60 24.52 -11.17 -5.29
C ALA A 60 23.05 -11.31 -4.90
N TYR A 61 22.54 -12.53 -4.74
CA TYR A 61 21.16 -12.77 -4.30
C TYR A 61 20.90 -12.26 -2.88
N ILE A 62 21.83 -12.43 -1.93
CA ILE A 62 21.73 -11.84 -0.59
C ILE A 62 21.61 -10.32 -0.68
N ARG A 63 22.48 -9.64 -1.44
CA ARG A 63 22.43 -8.17 -1.63
C ARG A 63 21.16 -7.71 -2.36
N GLN A 64 20.57 -8.57 -3.18
CA GLN A 64 19.32 -8.30 -3.90
C GLN A 64 18.07 -8.66 -3.09
N LEU A 65 18.19 -9.15 -1.84
CA LEU A 65 17.09 -9.61 -0.99
C LEU A 65 16.36 -10.85 -1.54
N ALA A 66 17.03 -11.65 -2.37
CA ALA A 66 16.52 -12.89 -2.94
C ALA A 66 17.02 -14.10 -2.14
N PHE A 67 16.68 -14.17 -0.85
CA PHE A 67 17.26 -15.16 0.06
C PHE A 67 16.95 -16.61 -0.31
N ASP A 68 15.76 -16.90 -0.86
CA ASP A 68 15.43 -18.24 -1.33
C ASP A 68 16.36 -18.71 -2.46
N LEU A 69 16.65 -17.81 -3.42
CA LEU A 69 17.62 -18.11 -4.49
C LEU A 69 19.03 -18.23 -3.95
N ALA A 70 19.40 -17.41 -2.97
CA ALA A 70 20.69 -17.52 -2.30
C ALA A 70 20.86 -18.89 -1.62
N ARG A 71 19.85 -19.38 -0.87
CA ARG A 71 19.89 -20.71 -0.25
C ARG A 71 20.03 -21.83 -1.29
N GLN A 72 19.28 -21.75 -2.39
CA GLN A 72 19.38 -22.73 -3.49
C GLN A 72 20.79 -22.79 -4.07
N GLU A 73 21.45 -21.64 -4.29
CA GLU A 73 22.84 -21.62 -4.76
C GLU A 73 23.82 -22.17 -3.72
N LEU A 74 23.60 -21.91 -2.42
CA LEU A 74 24.45 -22.45 -1.35
C LEU A 74 24.41 -23.98 -1.24
N GLU A 75 23.28 -24.62 -1.58
CA GLU A 75 23.17 -26.09 -1.62
C GLU A 75 24.05 -26.72 -2.69
N LEU A 76 24.39 -25.97 -3.75
CA LEU A 76 25.25 -26.42 -4.86
C LEU A 76 26.75 -26.29 -4.54
N LEU A 77 27.11 -25.65 -3.43
CA LEU A 77 28.51 -25.50 -3.01
C LEU A 77 29.04 -26.81 -2.39
N SER A 78 30.15 -27.31 -2.93
CA SER A 78 30.84 -28.49 -2.41
C SER A 78 31.78 -28.16 -1.24
N ASP A 79 32.31 -26.94 -1.20
CA ASP A 79 33.18 -26.49 -0.09
C ASP A 79 32.36 -26.15 1.14
N LYS A 80 32.48 -27.00 2.18
CA LYS A 80 31.76 -26.84 3.43
C LYS A 80 32.11 -25.55 4.17
N GLY A 81 33.38 -25.14 4.20
CA GLY A 81 33.80 -23.95 4.94
C GLY A 81 33.25 -22.67 4.33
N VAL A 82 33.29 -22.58 2.99
CA VAL A 82 32.72 -21.45 2.24
C VAL A 82 31.20 -21.42 2.38
N ARG A 83 30.55 -22.59 2.24
CA ARG A 83 29.09 -22.70 2.40
C ARG A 83 28.63 -22.28 3.79
N ASP A 84 29.26 -22.80 4.85
CA ASP A 84 28.88 -22.49 6.24
C ASP A 84 29.09 -21.00 6.56
N SER A 85 30.16 -20.38 6.00
CA SER A 85 30.40 -18.94 6.12
C SER A 85 29.32 -18.10 5.44
N LEU A 86 28.97 -18.41 4.19
CA LEU A 86 27.94 -17.69 3.45
C LEU A 86 26.54 -17.91 4.05
N GLN A 87 26.27 -19.10 4.57
CA GLN A 87 25.03 -19.36 5.31
C GLN A 87 24.92 -18.44 6.53
N SER A 88 26.00 -18.25 7.28
CA SER A 88 26.00 -17.31 8.42
C SER A 88 25.74 -15.86 7.99
N VAL A 89 26.26 -15.44 6.82
CA VAL A 89 25.98 -14.12 6.26
C VAL A 89 24.51 -14.01 5.84
N LEU A 90 23.97 -15.02 5.15
CA LEU A 90 22.57 -15.10 4.75
C LEU A 90 21.64 -14.99 5.97
N ASP A 91 21.88 -15.79 7.01
CA ASP A 91 21.05 -15.81 8.22
C ASP A 91 21.05 -14.45 8.92
N LYS A 92 22.22 -13.78 8.99
CA LYS A 92 22.32 -12.41 9.54
C LYS A 92 21.59 -11.39 8.68
N ALA A 93 21.75 -11.49 7.36
CA ALA A 93 21.13 -10.60 6.38
C ALA A 93 19.59 -10.71 6.43
N GLU A 94 19.08 -11.93 6.49
CA GLU A 94 17.64 -12.20 6.58
C GLU A 94 17.06 -11.78 7.92
N LYS A 95 17.72 -12.09 9.03
CA LYS A 95 17.29 -11.63 10.36
C LYS A 95 17.22 -10.11 10.44
N PHE A 96 18.17 -9.42 9.81
CA PHE A 96 18.16 -7.97 9.69
C PHE A 96 16.98 -7.49 8.83
N ALA A 97 16.78 -8.10 7.66
CA ALA A 97 15.70 -7.74 6.74
C ALA A 97 14.32 -7.90 7.41
N ASP A 98 14.13 -8.97 8.17
CA ASP A 98 12.90 -9.27 8.89
C ASP A 98 12.60 -8.26 10.00
N ALA A 99 13.63 -7.70 10.62
CA ALA A 99 13.50 -6.71 11.68
C ALA A 99 13.29 -5.29 11.13
N HIS A 100 13.91 -4.95 10.00
CA HIS A 100 14.09 -3.54 9.60
C HIS A 100 13.55 -3.18 8.21
N LEU A 101 13.10 -4.16 7.43
CA LEU A 101 12.54 -3.92 6.10
C LEU A 101 11.08 -4.32 6.05
N ILE A 102 10.31 -3.59 5.25
CA ILE A 102 8.98 -4.01 4.85
C ILE A 102 9.10 -5.27 4.00
N TYR A 103 8.22 -6.23 4.24
CA TYR A 103 8.11 -7.43 3.43
C TYR A 103 6.67 -7.80 3.13
N LEU A 104 6.53 -8.59 2.08
CA LEU A 104 5.29 -9.00 1.45
C LEU A 104 5.26 -10.52 1.32
N TYR A 105 4.07 -11.09 1.37
CA TYR A 105 3.81 -12.45 0.93
C TYR A 105 2.86 -12.46 -0.27
N ASP A 106 3.11 -13.37 -1.21
CA ASP A 106 2.14 -13.72 -2.23
C ASP A 106 1.14 -14.78 -1.74
N SER A 107 0.18 -15.13 -2.59
CA SER A 107 -0.83 -16.17 -2.31
C SER A 107 -0.25 -17.58 -2.08
N LYS A 108 1.02 -17.81 -2.42
CA LYS A 108 1.76 -19.05 -2.16
C LYS A 108 2.67 -18.94 -0.93
N HIS A 109 2.55 -17.87 -0.16
CA HIS A 109 3.40 -17.55 1.00
C HIS A 109 4.89 -17.44 0.65
N ARG A 110 5.23 -16.98 -0.55
CA ARG A 110 6.61 -16.63 -0.89
C ARG A 110 6.91 -15.21 -0.45
N LYS A 111 7.98 -15.04 0.32
CA LYS A 111 8.37 -13.76 0.93
C LYS A 111 9.16 -12.90 -0.05
N ARG A 112 8.89 -11.60 -0.06
CA ARG A 112 9.71 -10.60 -0.76
C ARG A 112 9.86 -9.34 0.09
N TYR A 113 10.97 -8.64 -0.07
CA TYR A 113 11.25 -7.40 0.65
C TYR A 113 11.11 -6.18 -0.26
N LEU A 114 10.63 -5.08 0.30
CA LEU A 114 10.52 -3.80 -0.41
C LEU A 114 11.75 -2.92 -0.17
N ASN A 115 12.28 -2.36 -1.26
CA ASN A 115 13.24 -1.25 -1.32
C ASN A 115 14.35 -1.19 -0.23
N GLY A 116 14.84 -2.35 0.21
CA GLY A 116 15.87 -2.46 1.25
C GLY A 116 17.29 -2.72 0.75
N LYS A 117 17.52 -2.76 -0.57
CA LYS A 117 18.82 -3.17 -1.17
C LYS A 117 19.97 -2.30 -0.68
N LYS A 118 19.77 -0.98 -0.58
CA LYS A 118 20.77 -0.04 -0.06
C LYS A 118 21.02 -0.27 1.44
N ARG A 119 19.95 -0.48 2.22
CA ARG A 119 20.02 -0.74 3.67
C ARG A 119 20.79 -2.02 3.98
N ILE A 120 20.50 -3.11 3.27
CA ILE A 120 21.19 -4.38 3.49
C ILE A 120 22.63 -4.35 3.01
N ALA A 121 22.93 -3.69 1.89
CA ALA A 121 24.31 -3.51 1.43
C ALA A 121 25.13 -2.73 2.47
N TYR A 122 24.57 -1.64 3.00
CA TYR A 122 25.21 -0.85 4.05
C TYR A 122 25.42 -1.67 5.32
N PHE A 123 24.41 -2.39 5.79
CA PHE A 123 24.49 -3.24 6.99
C PHE A 123 25.56 -4.33 6.84
N LEU A 124 25.62 -5.01 5.69
CA LEU A 124 26.61 -6.05 5.44
C LEU A 124 28.05 -5.51 5.39
N GLU A 125 28.23 -4.25 4.99
CA GLU A 125 29.53 -3.59 4.93
C GLU A 125 29.96 -3.01 6.29
N HIS A 126 29.04 -2.41 7.04
CA HIS A 126 29.36 -1.60 8.23
C HIS A 126 28.94 -2.24 9.56
N GLY A 127 28.02 -3.21 9.55
CA GLY A 127 27.49 -3.88 10.75
C GLY A 127 26.43 -3.08 11.52
N TYR A 128 26.00 -1.91 11.04
CA TYR A 128 24.96 -1.08 11.65
C TYR A 128 24.11 -0.36 10.59
N LEU A 129 23.04 0.31 11.02
CA LEU A 129 22.14 1.10 10.16
C LEU A 129 22.62 2.54 10.01
N SER A 130 22.61 3.06 8.78
CA SER A 130 22.73 4.50 8.54
C SER A 130 21.39 5.18 8.78
N SER A 131 21.37 6.29 9.51
CA SER A 131 20.16 7.06 9.88
C SER A 131 19.59 7.93 8.74
N TYR A 132 19.90 7.61 7.48
CA TYR A 132 19.52 8.44 6.35
C TYR A 132 18.01 8.34 6.06
N GLU A 133 17.32 9.36 6.57
CA GLU A 133 16.07 9.97 6.11
C GLU A 133 14.89 9.01 5.89
N ASP A 134 14.20 8.70 6.99
CA ASP A 134 12.83 8.20 6.90
C ASP A 134 11.89 9.39 6.62
N ASP A 135 11.36 9.47 5.40
CA ASP A 135 10.20 10.31 5.11
C ASP A 135 9.08 9.92 6.08
N PRO A 136 8.47 10.87 6.82
CA PRO A 136 7.31 10.58 7.66
C PRO A 136 6.06 10.22 6.83
N SER A 137 6.14 10.22 5.51
CA SER A 137 5.07 9.77 4.61
C SER A 137 5.52 8.50 3.91
N LEU A 138 4.72 7.43 4.06
CA LEU A 138 4.95 6.19 3.35
C LEU A 138 3.90 6.03 2.25
N VAL A 139 4.35 5.88 1.01
CA VAL A 139 3.48 5.68 -0.14
C VAL A 139 3.81 4.35 -0.79
N LEU A 140 2.83 3.45 -0.80
CA LEU A 140 2.91 2.10 -1.34
C LEU A 140 1.99 1.98 -2.55
N LEU A 141 2.59 1.81 -3.73
CA LEU A 141 1.85 1.76 -4.99
C LEU A 141 1.84 0.36 -5.60
N THR A 142 0.72 -0.06 -6.19
CA THR A 142 0.69 -1.29 -7.00
C THR A 142 1.53 -1.07 -8.25
N LEU A 143 2.39 -2.03 -8.58
CA LEU A 143 2.93 -2.10 -9.94
C LEU A 143 1.88 -2.67 -10.90
N GLU A 144 1.31 -1.79 -11.71
CA GLU A 144 0.52 -2.20 -12.87
C GLU A 144 1.47 -2.58 -14.01
N ASP A 145 1.39 -3.85 -14.42
CA ASP A 145 2.02 -4.44 -15.60
C ASP A 145 3.42 -3.93 -15.95
N GLY A 146 4.41 -4.30 -15.14
CA GLY A 146 5.81 -4.58 -15.53
C GLY A 146 6.66 -3.50 -16.22
N ASN A 147 6.11 -2.36 -16.62
CA ASN A 147 6.76 -1.42 -17.53
C ASN A 147 6.32 0.03 -17.28
N TYR A 148 6.49 0.50 -16.05
CA TYR A 148 6.57 1.94 -15.80
C TYR A 148 7.87 2.26 -15.08
N SER A 149 8.58 3.25 -15.62
CA SER A 149 9.71 3.91 -14.96
C SER A 149 9.27 4.28 -13.54
N GLN A 150 9.95 3.70 -12.56
CA GLN A 150 9.70 3.94 -11.14
C GLN A 150 9.93 5.42 -10.84
N PRO A 151 8.90 6.22 -10.47
CA PRO A 151 9.16 7.49 -9.81
C PRO A 151 10.12 7.27 -8.64
N GLU A 152 11.21 8.04 -8.62
CA GLU A 152 12.20 8.01 -7.55
C GLU A 152 11.51 8.32 -6.21
N GLY A 153 11.79 7.50 -5.19
CA GLY A 153 11.27 7.68 -3.83
C GLY A 153 9.97 6.96 -3.50
N MET A 154 9.36 6.21 -4.43
CA MET A 154 8.15 5.43 -4.17
C MET A 154 8.45 3.95 -3.91
N ASP A 155 7.76 3.38 -2.91
CA ASP A 155 7.78 1.95 -2.60
C ASP A 155 6.66 1.23 -3.37
N TYR A 156 6.98 0.07 -3.94
CA TYR A 156 6.08 -0.63 -4.86
C TYR A 156 5.69 -2.01 -4.34
N VAL A 157 4.39 -2.30 -4.39
CA VAL A 157 3.81 -3.60 -4.08
C VAL A 157 3.51 -4.33 -5.41
N PRO A 158 4.17 -5.46 -5.70
CA PRO A 158 3.80 -6.29 -6.85
C PRO A 158 2.34 -6.72 -6.80
N ARG A 159 1.69 -6.76 -7.97
CA ARG A 159 0.26 -7.07 -8.10
C ARG A 159 -0.15 -8.41 -7.49
N ASP A 160 0.75 -9.39 -7.46
CA ASP A 160 0.50 -10.75 -6.97
C ASP A 160 0.59 -10.89 -5.43
N MET A 161 0.92 -9.80 -4.72
CA MET A 161 1.14 -9.82 -3.27
C MET A 161 -0.17 -9.63 -2.51
N SER A 162 -0.37 -10.46 -1.49
CA SER A 162 -1.60 -10.55 -0.72
C SER A 162 -1.45 -10.07 0.72
N GLU A 163 -0.25 -10.05 1.28
CA GLU A 163 -0.03 -9.64 2.68
C GLU A 163 1.16 -8.70 2.79
N LEU A 164 1.05 -7.68 3.65
CA LEU A 164 2.05 -6.65 3.88
C LEU A 164 2.35 -6.50 5.37
N TYR A 165 3.64 -6.53 5.72
CA TYR A 165 4.12 -6.57 7.10
C TYR A 165 5.28 -5.61 7.36
N ASN A 166 5.55 -5.42 8.66
CA ASN A 166 6.67 -4.66 9.20
C ASN A 166 6.70 -3.18 8.80
N LEU A 167 5.52 -2.58 8.65
CA LEU A 167 5.41 -1.12 8.49
C LEU A 167 5.94 -0.38 9.73
N SER A 168 5.95 -1.04 10.91
CA SER A 168 6.59 -0.57 12.14
C SER A 168 8.07 -0.19 12.00
N ALA A 169 8.75 -0.66 10.94
CA ALA A 169 10.11 -0.21 10.60
C ALA A 169 10.18 1.29 10.28
N TYR A 170 9.04 1.93 10.01
CA TYR A 170 8.90 3.37 9.75
C TYR A 170 8.00 4.03 10.81
N PRO A 171 8.44 4.07 12.08
CA PRO A 171 7.58 4.46 13.21
C PRO A 171 7.15 5.93 13.17
N GLN A 172 7.90 6.78 12.45
CA GLN A 172 7.59 8.19 12.26
C GLN A 172 6.53 8.45 11.17
N THR A 173 5.98 7.39 10.56
CA THR A 173 4.96 7.53 9.52
C THR A 173 3.70 8.20 10.07
N THR A 174 3.39 9.38 9.54
CA THR A 174 2.19 10.16 9.87
C THR A 174 1.08 10.02 8.82
N SER A 175 1.44 9.66 7.58
CA SER A 175 0.50 9.43 6.49
C SER A 175 0.91 8.18 5.70
N LEU A 176 -0.07 7.31 5.43
CA LEU A 176 0.11 6.09 4.65
C LEU A 176 -0.90 6.05 3.51
N GLU A 177 -0.40 5.99 2.27
CA GLU A 177 -1.23 5.73 1.09
C GLU A 177 -0.87 4.35 0.52
N ILE A 178 -1.89 3.53 0.31
CA ILE A 178 -1.76 2.19 -0.25
C ILE A 178 -2.71 2.02 -1.42
N SER A 179 -2.14 1.70 -2.57
CA SER A 179 -2.87 1.09 -3.68
C SER A 179 -2.34 -0.33 -3.81
N ALA A 180 -3.17 -1.35 -3.56
CA ALA A 180 -2.73 -2.75 -3.60
C ALA A 180 -3.87 -3.71 -3.95
N GLY A 181 -3.99 -4.03 -5.24
CA GLY A 181 -5.16 -4.73 -5.80
C GLY A 181 -5.45 -6.15 -5.28
N GLN A 182 -4.44 -6.86 -4.75
CA GLN A 182 -4.60 -8.22 -4.22
C GLN A 182 -4.43 -8.30 -2.71
N LEU A 183 -4.26 -7.16 -2.03
CA LEU A 183 -3.99 -7.14 -0.59
C LEU A 183 -5.20 -7.63 0.20
N GLU A 184 -5.00 -8.68 0.99
CA GLU A 184 -5.97 -9.30 1.90
C GLU A 184 -5.73 -8.89 3.35
N ARG A 185 -4.48 -8.60 3.72
CA ARG A 185 -4.09 -8.24 5.09
C ARG A 185 -3.09 -7.10 5.12
N LEU A 186 -3.38 -6.12 5.97
CA LEU A 186 -2.54 -4.96 6.23
C LEU A 186 -2.30 -4.81 7.73
N ASP A 187 -1.06 -4.99 8.17
CA ASP A 187 -0.66 -4.82 9.58
C ASP A 187 -0.03 -3.44 9.81
N LEU A 188 -0.76 -2.56 10.51
CA LEU A 188 -0.31 -1.20 10.85
C LEU A 188 0.21 -1.09 12.29
N ARG A 189 0.33 -2.21 13.02
CA ARG A 189 0.82 -2.18 14.41
C ARG A 189 2.22 -1.58 14.47
N GLY A 190 2.49 -0.86 15.57
CA GLY A 190 3.70 -0.05 15.74
C GLY A 190 3.70 1.32 15.04
N LEU A 191 2.75 1.64 14.15
CA LEU A 191 2.61 2.99 13.57
C LEU A 191 1.84 3.94 14.50
N GLN A 192 2.46 4.30 15.62
CA GLN A 192 1.83 5.08 16.70
C GLN A 192 1.57 6.55 16.32
N ASP A 193 2.31 7.07 15.34
CA ASP A 193 2.20 8.44 14.86
C ASP A 193 1.29 8.60 13.63
N LEU A 194 0.71 7.51 13.13
CA LEU A 194 -0.15 7.52 11.95
C LEU A 194 -1.41 8.35 12.19
N ARG A 195 -1.64 9.34 11.33
CA ARG A 195 -2.79 10.25 11.37
C ARG A 195 -3.73 10.06 10.18
N ARG A 196 -3.19 9.73 9.02
CA ARG A 196 -3.96 9.54 7.78
C ARG A 196 -3.67 8.16 7.17
N LEU A 197 -4.73 7.43 6.86
CA LEU A 197 -4.69 6.19 6.11
C LEU A 197 -5.53 6.33 4.84
N GLN A 198 -4.94 6.09 3.68
CA GLN A 198 -5.63 6.05 2.39
C GLN A 198 -5.44 4.69 1.74
N ILE A 199 -6.56 4.05 1.37
CA ILE A 199 -6.57 2.73 0.72
C ILE A 199 -7.36 2.86 -0.60
N LYS A 200 -6.73 2.42 -1.69
CA LYS A 200 -7.32 2.44 -3.04
C LYS A 200 -7.31 1.05 -3.66
N GLY A 201 -8.46 0.65 -4.18
CA GLY A 201 -8.61 -0.49 -5.09
C GLY A 201 -8.17 -1.83 -4.52
N ALA A 202 -8.22 -2.01 -3.19
CA ALA A 202 -7.76 -3.26 -2.58
C ALA A 202 -8.78 -4.39 -2.71
N LYS A 203 -8.34 -5.63 -2.47
CA LYS A 203 -9.16 -6.82 -2.64
C LYS A 203 -10.40 -6.79 -1.73
N ASP A 204 -11.50 -7.37 -2.23
CA ASP A 204 -12.72 -7.58 -1.46
C ASP A 204 -12.40 -8.37 -0.19
N GLY A 205 -12.76 -7.80 0.98
CA GLY A 205 -12.54 -8.42 2.28
C GLY A 205 -11.18 -8.14 2.92
N LEU A 206 -10.43 -7.13 2.45
CA LEU A 206 -9.20 -6.68 3.11
C LEU A 206 -9.42 -6.47 4.63
N ILE A 207 -8.49 -6.98 5.43
CA ILE A 207 -8.43 -6.76 6.88
C ILE A 207 -7.27 -5.84 7.21
N VAL A 208 -7.56 -4.73 7.87
CA VAL A 208 -6.58 -3.76 8.37
C VAL A 208 -6.51 -3.86 9.89
N ASP A 209 -5.32 -4.11 10.41
CA ASP A 209 -5.05 -4.07 11.85
C ASP A 209 -4.39 -2.75 12.25
N ALA A 210 -5.18 -1.84 12.81
CA ALA A 210 -4.77 -0.50 13.24
C ALA A 210 -4.88 -0.34 14.76
N THR A 211 -4.73 -1.44 15.51
CA THR A 211 -4.95 -1.44 16.97
C THR A 211 -3.98 -0.59 17.76
N ASP A 212 -2.82 -0.25 17.20
CA ASP A 212 -1.80 0.61 17.85
C ASP A 212 -1.85 2.06 17.34
N CYS A 213 -2.75 2.38 16.41
CA CYS A 213 -2.82 3.68 15.73
C CYS A 213 -3.73 4.66 16.47
N ALA A 214 -3.39 5.00 17.71
CA ALA A 214 -4.22 5.86 18.57
C ALA A 214 -4.44 7.28 18.00
N LYS A 215 -3.50 7.79 17.18
CA LYS A 215 -3.53 9.13 16.60
C LYS A 215 -4.23 9.22 15.24
N LEU A 216 -4.88 8.15 14.79
CA LEU A 216 -5.55 8.12 13.50
C LEU A 216 -6.73 9.10 13.48
N GLN A 217 -6.70 10.03 12.52
CA GLN A 217 -7.63 11.16 12.38
C GLN A 217 -8.43 11.11 11.08
N GLU A 218 -7.92 10.46 10.03
CA GLU A 218 -8.60 10.33 8.76
C GLU A 218 -8.35 8.96 8.13
N ILE A 219 -9.44 8.32 7.69
CA ILE A 219 -9.42 7.10 6.90
C ILE A 219 -10.15 7.39 5.60
N GLN A 220 -9.47 7.20 4.47
CA GLN A 220 -10.03 7.31 3.15
C GLN A 220 -9.95 5.97 2.41
N VAL A 221 -11.09 5.50 1.95
CA VAL A 221 -11.22 4.22 1.25
C VAL A 221 -11.89 4.45 -0.09
N THR A 222 -11.29 3.94 -1.17
CA THR A 222 -11.84 4.06 -2.52
C THR A 222 -11.76 2.72 -3.23
N GLY A 223 -12.86 2.17 -3.74
CA GLY A 223 -12.79 0.94 -4.54
C GLY A 223 -12.34 -0.30 -3.76
N THR A 224 -12.53 -0.32 -2.43
CA THR A 224 -12.17 -1.45 -1.56
C THR A 224 -13.43 -2.01 -0.89
N PRO A 225 -14.04 -3.06 -1.43
CA PRO A 225 -15.28 -3.63 -0.89
C PRO A 225 -15.07 -4.48 0.36
N ASN A 226 -16.09 -4.56 1.22
CA ASN A 226 -16.13 -5.33 2.47
C ASN A 226 -14.87 -5.20 3.37
N LEU A 227 -14.18 -4.06 3.33
CA LEU A 227 -13.05 -3.75 4.21
C LEU A 227 -13.42 -3.91 5.68
N THR A 228 -12.53 -4.55 6.44
CA THR A 228 -12.62 -4.61 7.91
C THR A 228 -11.44 -3.87 8.53
N ILE A 229 -11.71 -2.98 9.49
CA ILE A 229 -10.69 -2.22 10.21
C ILE A 229 -10.80 -2.54 11.70
N ARG A 230 -9.72 -3.09 12.27
CA ARG A 230 -9.56 -3.26 13.71
C ARG A 230 -8.93 -2.00 14.26
N GLN A 231 -9.68 -1.23 15.04
CA GLN A 231 -9.30 0.13 15.41
C GLN A 231 -8.80 0.20 16.85
N HIS A 232 -7.89 1.15 17.11
CA HIS A 232 -7.52 1.51 18.46
C HIS A 232 -8.75 2.07 19.21
N PRO A 233 -9.03 1.67 20.48
CA PRO A 233 -10.22 2.11 21.23
C PRO A 233 -10.39 3.64 21.36
N ASP A 234 -9.27 4.36 21.44
CA ASP A 234 -9.25 5.82 21.57
C ASP A 234 -9.21 6.58 20.24
N ALA A 235 -9.08 5.89 19.10
CA ALA A 235 -9.03 6.57 17.81
C ALA A 235 -10.38 7.26 17.52
N ARG A 236 -10.32 8.47 16.97
CA ARG A 236 -11.49 9.26 16.56
C ARG A 236 -11.17 9.91 15.23
N PHE A 237 -11.88 9.50 14.19
CA PHE A 237 -11.47 9.82 12.83
C PHE A 237 -12.63 10.25 11.93
N LYS A 238 -12.28 11.01 10.90
CA LYS A 238 -13.12 11.24 9.73
C LYS A 238 -13.02 10.03 8.81
N LEU A 239 -14.15 9.44 8.45
CA LEU A 239 -14.23 8.32 7.52
C LEU A 239 -14.78 8.80 6.18
N ILE A 240 -14.01 8.56 5.12
CA ILE A 240 -14.38 8.86 3.73
C ILE A 240 -14.37 7.56 2.95
N VAL A 241 -15.49 7.17 2.40
CA VAL A 241 -15.63 5.96 1.60
C VAL A 241 -16.25 6.34 0.27
N SER A 242 -15.58 5.95 -0.81
CA SER A 242 -16.08 6.18 -2.16
C SER A 242 -16.04 4.92 -3.00
N LYS A 243 -17.03 4.75 -3.87
CA LYS A 243 -17.08 3.68 -4.86
C LYS A 243 -16.81 2.30 -4.23
N SER A 244 -17.61 1.89 -3.25
CA SER A 244 -17.46 0.58 -2.59
C SER A 244 -18.80 -0.03 -2.20
N TYR A 245 -18.81 -1.31 -1.84
CA TYR A 245 -19.95 -1.95 -1.20
C TYR A 245 -19.54 -2.67 0.09
N PHE A 246 -20.44 -2.74 1.06
CA PHE A 246 -20.19 -3.37 2.36
C PHE A 246 -21.36 -4.20 2.83
N SER A 247 -21.07 -5.35 3.43
CA SER A 247 -22.09 -6.17 4.08
C SER A 247 -22.77 -5.38 5.21
N SER A 248 -21.97 -4.63 5.97
CA SER A 248 -22.36 -3.70 7.04
C SER A 248 -21.25 -2.67 7.25
N LEU A 249 -21.62 -1.43 7.60
CA LEU A 249 -20.67 -0.38 7.98
C LEU A 249 -19.94 -0.64 9.30
N SER A 250 -20.44 -1.54 10.15
CA SER A 250 -19.78 -1.88 11.43
C SER A 250 -18.34 -2.35 11.26
N SER A 251 -18.03 -2.98 10.12
CA SER A 251 -16.68 -3.41 9.75
C SER A 251 -15.69 -2.24 9.59
N LEU A 252 -16.17 -1.02 9.41
CA LEU A 252 -15.36 0.20 9.22
C LEU A 252 -15.20 1.03 10.51
N GLY A 253 -15.69 0.52 11.65
CA GLY A 253 -15.66 1.19 12.94
C GLY A 253 -16.33 2.57 12.96
N VAL A 254 -17.47 2.68 12.25
CA VAL A 254 -18.31 3.90 12.22
C VAL A 254 -18.77 4.40 13.59
N GLU A 255 -18.69 3.56 14.63
CA GLU A 255 -18.96 3.92 16.03
C GLU A 255 -17.95 4.93 16.60
N GLN A 256 -16.73 4.95 16.07
CA GLN A 256 -15.64 5.85 16.47
C GLN A 256 -15.47 7.04 15.51
N ALA A 257 -16.26 7.08 14.42
CA ALA A 257 -16.18 8.16 13.45
C ALA A 257 -16.65 9.49 14.06
N THR A 258 -15.99 10.59 13.70
CA THR A 258 -16.40 11.96 14.02
C THR A 258 -17.12 12.63 12.85
N SER A 259 -16.90 12.12 11.64
CA SER A 259 -17.55 12.54 10.40
C SER A 259 -17.58 11.38 9.42
N LEU A 260 -18.66 11.28 8.65
CA LEU A 260 -18.88 10.18 7.72
C LEU A 260 -19.24 10.72 6.33
N TYR A 261 -18.46 10.33 5.32
CA TYR A 261 -18.66 10.69 3.92
C TYR A 261 -18.77 9.42 3.09
N LEU A 262 -19.94 9.16 2.52
CA LEU A 262 -20.24 7.97 1.73
C LEU A 262 -20.65 8.37 0.31
N GLU A 263 -19.75 8.20 -0.65
CA GLU A 263 -19.99 8.50 -2.05
C GLU A 263 -20.09 7.20 -2.86
N ASP A 264 -21.19 6.99 -3.59
CA ASP A 264 -21.37 5.79 -4.41
C ASP A 264 -21.17 4.49 -3.59
N VAL A 265 -21.74 4.46 -2.38
CA VAL A 265 -21.63 3.33 -1.45
C VAL A 265 -22.93 2.52 -1.43
N ARG A 266 -22.81 1.20 -1.48
CA ARG A 266 -23.96 0.27 -1.38
C ARG A 266 -23.80 -0.67 -0.19
N LEU A 267 -24.91 -0.96 0.49
CA LEU A 267 -24.95 -1.79 1.68
C LEU A 267 -25.87 -3.01 1.49
N ARG A 268 -25.50 -4.13 2.08
CA ARG A 268 -26.41 -5.30 2.17
C ARG A 268 -27.33 -5.15 3.37
N ASP A 269 -26.75 -4.86 4.53
CA ASP A 269 -27.47 -4.41 5.71
C ASP A 269 -27.57 -2.89 5.69
N ILE A 270 -28.78 -2.41 5.40
CA ILE A 270 -29.07 -1.01 5.09
C ILE A 270 -29.15 -0.15 6.36
N ASP A 271 -29.09 -0.76 7.55
CA ASP A 271 -29.04 0.01 8.80
C ASP A 271 -27.69 0.73 8.94
N LEU A 272 -27.64 1.95 8.44
CA LEU A 272 -26.53 2.88 8.57
C LEU A 272 -26.54 3.55 9.95
N LEU A 273 -27.69 4.12 10.33
CA LEU A 273 -27.77 5.04 11.46
C LEU A 273 -27.73 4.33 12.83
N GLY A 274 -28.18 3.08 12.91
CA GLY A 274 -28.08 2.27 14.13
C GLY A 274 -26.63 1.91 14.54
N LYS A 275 -25.65 2.13 13.64
CA LYS A 275 -24.24 1.75 13.85
C LYS A 275 -23.30 2.94 14.00
N VAL A 276 -23.73 4.12 13.58
CA VAL A 276 -22.90 5.32 13.59
C VAL A 276 -22.92 5.95 14.98
N SER A 277 -21.81 6.55 15.40
CA SER A 277 -21.76 7.29 16.65
C SER A 277 -22.83 8.39 16.70
N PRO A 278 -23.62 8.51 17.78
CA PRO A 278 -24.63 9.57 17.91
C PRO A 278 -24.02 10.98 18.01
N SER A 279 -22.71 11.08 18.19
CA SER A 279 -21.94 12.32 18.30
C SER A 279 -21.28 12.76 16.99
N ILE A 280 -21.55 12.10 15.84
CA ILE A 280 -20.96 12.57 14.58
C ILE A 280 -21.40 14.00 14.26
N ALA A 281 -20.43 14.83 13.88
CA ALA A 281 -20.68 16.24 13.56
C ALA A 281 -21.08 16.44 12.09
N SER A 282 -20.72 15.51 11.20
CA SER A 282 -20.93 15.66 9.77
C SER A 282 -21.29 14.34 9.09
N LEU A 283 -22.32 14.37 8.26
CA LEU A 283 -22.78 13.25 7.44
C LEU A 283 -22.94 13.75 6.01
N SER A 284 -22.23 13.12 5.09
CA SER A 284 -22.38 13.33 3.65
C SER A 284 -22.67 11.99 3.00
N ILE A 285 -23.78 11.89 2.26
CA ILE A 285 -24.16 10.67 1.57
C ILE A 285 -24.55 10.95 0.13
N THR A 286 -24.27 9.97 -0.73
CA THR A 286 -24.85 9.92 -2.07
C THR A 286 -25.91 8.83 -2.14
N VAL A 287 -27.12 9.22 -2.54
CA VAL A 287 -28.24 8.32 -2.80
C VAL A 287 -28.14 7.86 -4.25
N GLU A 288 -27.57 6.68 -4.44
CA GLU A 288 -27.43 6.07 -5.76
C GLU A 288 -28.71 5.37 -6.22
N ALA A 289 -28.86 5.20 -7.53
CA ALA A 289 -29.93 4.39 -8.10
C ALA A 289 -29.46 2.95 -8.34
N GLY A 290 -30.40 2.02 -8.15
CA GLY A 290 -30.24 0.62 -8.51
C GLY A 290 -29.28 -0.18 -7.62
N ASP A 291 -29.63 -1.46 -7.48
CA ASP A 291 -28.81 -2.43 -6.78
C ASP A 291 -27.57 -2.82 -7.61
N ALA A 292 -26.53 -3.22 -6.87
CA ALA A 292 -25.32 -3.81 -7.43
C ALA A 292 -25.13 -5.23 -6.88
N TYR A 293 -24.37 -6.03 -7.61
CA TYR A 293 -23.92 -7.33 -7.14
C TYR A 293 -22.43 -7.25 -6.82
N GLY A 294 -22.04 -7.74 -5.65
CA GLY A 294 -20.65 -7.83 -5.24
C GLY A 294 -19.92 -8.98 -5.95
N THR A 295 -18.61 -9.04 -5.77
CA THR A 295 -17.79 -10.18 -6.26
C THR A 295 -18.15 -11.49 -5.57
N ASP A 296 -18.79 -11.41 -4.40
CA ASP A 296 -19.39 -12.53 -3.66
C ASP A 296 -20.72 -13.03 -4.25
N GLY A 297 -21.22 -12.39 -5.31
CA GLY A 297 -22.50 -12.71 -5.95
C GLY A 297 -23.73 -12.25 -5.17
N LEU A 298 -23.55 -11.52 -4.06
CA LEU A 298 -24.66 -11.04 -3.24
C LEU A 298 -25.13 -9.66 -3.69
N ARG A 299 -26.39 -9.35 -3.36
CA ARG A 299 -27.05 -8.10 -3.75
C ARG A 299 -26.83 -7.02 -2.68
N TYR A 300 -26.34 -5.87 -3.12
CA TYR A 300 -26.10 -4.66 -2.34
C TYR A 300 -26.98 -3.52 -2.83
N ARG A 301 -27.56 -2.76 -1.91
CA ARG A 301 -28.55 -1.72 -2.20
C ARG A 301 -27.98 -0.34 -1.93
N PRO A 302 -28.42 0.69 -2.66
CA PRO A 302 -28.04 2.06 -2.34
C PRO A 302 -28.51 2.47 -0.94
N LEU A 303 -27.85 3.49 -0.38
CA LEU A 303 -28.29 4.11 0.86
C LEU A 303 -29.67 4.75 0.66
N PRO A 304 -30.69 4.41 1.48
CA PRO A 304 -32.00 5.01 1.37
C PRO A 304 -31.95 6.44 1.90
N PHE A 305 -32.80 7.30 1.35
CA PHE A 305 -33.11 8.60 1.93
C PHE A 305 -34.61 8.86 1.84
N ASP A 306 -35.37 7.92 2.40
CA ASP A 306 -36.82 7.98 2.47
C ASP A 306 -37.31 8.54 3.82
N ASN A 307 -38.63 8.55 4.01
CA ASN A 307 -39.25 9.07 5.23
C ASN A 307 -38.84 8.32 6.50
N THR A 308 -38.56 7.02 6.38
CA THR A 308 -38.12 6.20 7.50
C THR A 308 -36.71 6.62 7.91
N PHE A 309 -35.81 6.74 6.92
CA PHE A 309 -34.44 7.17 7.14
C PHE A 309 -34.37 8.58 7.74
N ILE A 310 -35.13 9.55 7.20
CA ILE A 310 -35.15 10.95 7.70
C ILE A 310 -35.63 11.01 9.16
N THR A 311 -36.64 10.22 9.50
CA THR A 311 -37.15 10.13 10.88
C THR A 311 -36.10 9.54 11.82
N GLN A 312 -35.45 8.44 11.40
CA GLN A 312 -34.37 7.81 12.17
C GLN A 312 -33.17 8.75 12.34
N LEU A 313 -32.78 9.45 11.27
CA LEU A 313 -31.69 10.42 11.26
C LEU A 313 -31.89 11.49 12.34
N SER A 314 -33.10 12.03 12.41
CA SER A 314 -33.48 13.05 13.39
C SER A 314 -33.43 12.54 14.84
N ASN A 315 -33.76 11.26 15.05
CA ASN A 315 -33.78 10.65 16.38
C ASN A 315 -32.39 10.19 16.85
N GLN A 316 -31.58 9.68 15.93
CA GLN A 316 -30.31 9.02 16.26
C GLN A 316 -29.11 9.97 16.22
N LEU A 317 -29.17 11.03 15.41
CA LEU A 317 -28.06 11.99 15.25
C LEU A 317 -28.47 13.43 15.63
N PRO A 318 -28.96 13.70 16.85
CA PRO A 318 -29.46 15.03 17.23
C PRO A 318 -28.37 16.11 17.27
N GLN A 319 -27.10 15.71 17.37
CA GLN A 319 -25.93 16.61 17.41
C GLN A 319 -25.32 16.89 16.03
N LEU A 320 -25.93 16.39 14.95
CA LEU A 320 -25.41 16.57 13.60
C LEU A 320 -25.40 18.06 13.21
N GLN A 321 -24.22 18.59 12.91
CA GLN A 321 -24.03 19.99 12.56
C GLN A 321 -24.06 20.22 11.05
N ARG A 322 -23.62 19.23 10.26
CA ARG A 322 -23.55 19.33 8.79
C ARG A 322 -24.16 18.10 8.14
N LEU A 323 -25.13 18.32 7.27
CA LEU A 323 -25.76 17.28 6.47
C LEU A 323 -25.62 17.62 4.99
N GLN A 324 -25.01 16.73 4.22
CA GLN A 324 -24.96 16.80 2.77
C GLN A 324 -25.61 15.55 2.16
N VAL A 325 -26.54 15.77 1.23
CA VAL A 325 -27.22 14.68 0.52
C VAL A 325 -27.19 14.97 -0.97
N THR A 326 -26.57 14.07 -1.73
CA THR A 326 -26.54 14.17 -3.19
C THR A 326 -27.33 13.01 -3.78
N PHE A 327 -28.33 13.30 -4.62
CA PHE A 327 -29.15 12.30 -5.28
C PHE A 327 -28.62 12.02 -6.68
N ALA A 328 -28.50 10.75 -7.05
CA ALA A 328 -28.17 10.35 -8.42
C ALA A 328 -29.33 10.61 -9.38
N GLU A 329 -30.57 10.39 -8.93
CA GLU A 329 -31.78 10.55 -9.73
C GLU A 329 -32.76 11.56 -9.11
N ARG A 330 -33.46 12.30 -9.98
CA ARG A 330 -34.49 13.27 -9.56
C ARG A 330 -35.65 12.59 -8.84
N GLN A 331 -36.00 11.37 -9.24
CA GLN A 331 -37.12 10.62 -8.65
C GLN A 331 -36.92 10.36 -7.16
N ASP A 332 -35.71 10.02 -6.74
CA ASP A 332 -35.41 9.76 -5.32
C ASP A 332 -35.41 11.05 -4.50
N PHE A 333 -34.94 12.16 -5.09
CA PHE A 333 -35.05 13.48 -4.48
C PHE A 333 -36.50 13.87 -4.24
N ASP A 334 -37.39 13.70 -5.22
CA ASP A 334 -38.81 14.09 -5.10
C ASP A 334 -39.58 13.22 -4.07
N ARG A 335 -39.06 12.04 -3.69
CA ARG A 335 -39.65 11.16 -2.67
C ARG A 335 -39.25 11.53 -1.24
N ALA A 336 -38.19 12.30 -1.05
CA ALA A 336 -37.65 12.63 0.26
C ALA A 336 -38.52 13.71 0.96
N SER A 337 -39.13 13.37 2.10
CA SER A 337 -39.88 14.35 2.92
C SER A 337 -38.95 15.15 3.83
N PHE A 338 -38.26 16.15 3.27
CA PHE A 338 -37.37 17.04 4.02
C PHE A 338 -38.07 17.85 5.12
N ASP A 339 -39.40 18.04 5.02
CA ASP A 339 -40.23 18.66 6.05
C ASP A 339 -40.22 17.90 7.39
N LYS A 340 -39.85 16.62 7.37
CA LYS A 340 -39.71 15.77 8.57
C LYS A 340 -38.34 15.82 9.21
N LEU A 341 -37.37 16.49 8.58
CA LEU A 341 -36.01 16.59 9.10
C LEU A 341 -35.97 17.50 10.33
N LYS A 342 -35.67 16.91 11.50
CA LYS A 342 -35.60 17.63 12.78
C LYS A 342 -34.21 17.47 13.38
N LEU A 343 -33.29 18.34 12.97
CA LEU A 343 -31.91 18.36 13.44
C LEU A 343 -31.63 19.70 14.16
N PRO A 344 -31.78 19.76 15.50
CA PRO A 344 -31.70 21.02 16.23
C PRO A 344 -30.30 21.65 16.24
N ALA A 345 -29.25 20.84 16.07
CA ALA A 345 -27.86 21.30 16.01
C ALA A 345 -27.37 21.63 14.59
N LEU A 346 -28.22 21.50 13.57
CA LEU A 346 -27.83 21.64 12.17
C LEU A 346 -27.48 23.09 11.83
N GLN A 347 -26.25 23.28 11.33
CA GLN A 347 -25.71 24.56 10.90
C GLN A 347 -25.63 24.65 9.37
N GLU A 348 -25.31 23.54 8.70
CA GLU A 348 -25.21 23.48 7.24
C GLU A 348 -26.04 22.33 6.67
N LEU A 349 -26.89 22.66 5.71
CA LEU A 349 -27.65 21.70 4.92
C LEU A 349 -27.33 21.92 3.44
N SER A 350 -26.77 20.90 2.79
CA SER A 350 -26.50 20.90 1.36
C SER A 350 -27.27 19.75 0.71
N ILE A 351 -28.19 20.08 -0.19
CA ILE A 351 -28.98 19.10 -0.93
C ILE A 351 -28.78 19.36 -2.41
N GLY A 352 -28.36 18.33 -3.14
CA GLY A 352 -28.08 18.43 -4.57
C GLY A 352 -28.56 17.21 -5.33
N ILE A 353 -28.74 17.39 -6.63
CA ILE A 353 -28.89 16.29 -7.58
C ILE A 353 -27.62 16.31 -8.41
N ARG A 354 -26.97 15.14 -8.56
CA ARG A 354 -25.75 15.02 -9.36
C ARG A 354 -26.05 15.51 -10.78
N PRO A 355 -25.22 16.38 -11.39
CA PRO A 355 -25.38 16.74 -12.79
C PRO A 355 -25.31 15.47 -13.63
N GLY A 356 -26.34 15.25 -14.45
CA GLY A 356 -26.56 13.98 -15.15
C GLY A 356 -25.32 13.47 -15.86
N LYS A 357 -24.67 12.45 -15.29
CA LYS A 357 -23.70 11.63 -16.02
C LYS A 357 -24.50 10.57 -16.77
N THR A 358 -24.22 10.41 -18.06
CA THR A 358 -24.59 9.21 -18.82
C THR A 358 -24.32 7.96 -17.98
N PRO A 359 -25.26 6.99 -17.93
CA PRO A 359 -25.16 5.83 -17.04
C PRO A 359 -23.82 5.14 -17.24
N VAL A 360 -23.03 5.09 -16.16
CA VAL A 360 -21.77 4.35 -16.13
C VAL A 360 -22.14 2.87 -16.17
N ALA A 361 -21.73 2.17 -17.23
CA ALA A 361 -22.05 0.76 -17.41
C ALA A 361 -21.56 -0.09 -16.23
N ARG A 362 -22.32 -1.16 -15.93
CA ARG A 362 -22.06 -2.19 -14.89
C ARG A 362 -20.64 -2.78 -14.91
N SER A 363 -19.87 -2.57 -15.97
CA SER A 363 -18.50 -3.07 -16.17
C SER A 363 -17.38 -2.20 -15.58
N SER A 364 -17.70 -1.08 -14.92
CA SER A 364 -16.70 -0.06 -14.55
C SER A 364 -16.09 -0.22 -13.16
N TRP A 365 -16.35 -1.36 -12.52
CA TRP A 365 -15.83 -1.70 -11.20
C TRP A 365 -14.92 -2.91 -11.35
N GLY A 366 -13.61 -2.73 -11.12
CA GLY A 366 -12.62 -3.79 -11.27
C GLY A 366 -11.96 -3.90 -12.65
N HIS A 367 -12.23 -2.96 -13.56
CA HIS A 367 -11.39 -2.75 -14.75
C HIS A 367 -11.00 -1.28 -14.80
N ASP A 368 -9.72 -1.02 -14.53
CA ASP A 368 -9.12 0.22 -14.97
C ASP A 368 -9.26 0.35 -16.49
N LEU A 369 -9.62 1.58 -16.86
CA LEU A 369 -9.62 2.06 -18.23
C LEU A 369 -8.20 1.90 -18.79
N ARG A 370 -8.12 1.37 -20.01
CA ARG A 370 -6.89 1.18 -20.81
C ARG A 370 -6.01 2.42 -20.90
#